data_AF-G5IJ37-F1
#
_entry.id   AF-G5IJ37-F1
#
_cell.length_a   1.000
_cell.length_b   1.000
_cell.length_c   1.000
_cell.angle_alpha   90.00
_cell.angle_beta   90.00
_cell.angle_gamma   90.00
#
_symmetry.space_group_name_H-M   'P 1'
#
loop_
_entity.id
_entity.type
_entity.pdbx_description
1 polymer ?
#
loop_
_entity_poly.entity_id
_entity_poly.type
_entity_poly.pdbx_seq_one_letter_code
_entity_poly.pdbx_strand_id
1 'polypeptide(L)'
;MTEGRPDRRSRRGHASWTVIIIAAVFCATVAGVAGYVVVSYANRPQEVNYPQLEPEGNVRSGTLSDPAGRQAELDAIVEEGMLTFSINATPVMEDGKAEANLLIENPPDNGNRFTVTISREDTGEVIYQSGYLDPEQYIEKARLDVELPAGEYGCLASFDAYRIRDNAYIGRAAARLTLYVQQ
;
A
#
# COMPACT_ATOMS: atom_id res chain seq x y z
N MET A 1 -41.33 74.47 37.94
CA MET A 1 -42.48 74.49 38.88
C MET A 1 -43.74 74.49 38.03
N THR A 2 -44.71 73.58 38.12
CA THR A 2 -44.96 72.42 39.01
C THR A 2 -46.10 71.61 38.37
N GLU A 3 -46.10 70.32 38.69
CA GLU A 3 -46.97 69.22 38.29
C GLU A 3 -48.41 69.31 38.87
N GLY A 4 -49.37 68.56 38.30
CA GLY A 4 -50.70 68.36 38.90
C GLY A 4 -51.54 67.28 38.22
N ARG A 5 -51.70 66.13 38.90
CA ARG A 5 -52.37 64.87 38.52
C ARG A 5 -53.75 64.73 39.26
N PRO A 6 -54.45 63.58 39.20
CA PRO A 6 -55.54 63.12 38.31
C PRO A 6 -56.92 62.97 39.01
N ASP A 7 -57.92 62.33 38.37
CA ASP A 7 -58.87 61.46 39.09
C ASP A 7 -59.38 60.28 38.23
N ARG A 8 -59.76 59.16 38.88
CA ARG A 8 -60.06 57.85 38.29
C ARG A 8 -61.29 57.22 38.97
N ARG A 9 -62.27 56.68 38.22
CA ARG A 9 -63.34 55.83 38.79
C ARG A 9 -63.75 54.66 37.88
N SER A 10 -64.00 53.50 38.50
CA SER A 10 -64.12 52.16 37.90
C SER A 10 -65.56 51.60 37.79
N ARG A 11 -65.81 50.67 36.86
CA ARG A 11 -66.98 49.74 36.85
C ARG A 11 -66.53 48.34 36.35
N ARG A 12 -66.79 47.27 37.11
CA ARG A 12 -66.33 45.88 36.87
C ARG A 12 -67.54 44.93 36.77
N GLY A 13 -67.64 44.18 35.66
CA GLY A 13 -68.62 43.10 35.45
C GLY A 13 -68.20 42.23 34.26
N HIS A 14 -68.13 42.82 33.07
CA HIS A 14 -67.52 42.16 31.89
C HIS A 14 -66.00 41.98 32.03
N ALA A 15 -65.36 42.85 32.81
CA ALA A 15 -63.91 42.84 33.04
C ALA A 15 -63.37 41.50 33.58
N SER A 16 -64.15 40.72 34.35
CA SER A 16 -63.65 39.46 34.93
C SER A 16 -63.47 38.36 33.88
N TRP A 17 -64.47 38.16 33.00
CA TRP A 17 -64.38 37.12 31.98
C TRP A 17 -63.40 37.49 30.87
N THR A 18 -63.32 38.77 30.50
CA THR A 18 -62.30 39.26 29.56
C THR A 18 -60.89 39.02 30.11
N VAL A 19 -60.66 39.21 31.41
CA VAL A 19 -59.36 38.95 32.04
C VAL A 19 -59.00 37.46 32.02
N ILE A 20 -59.96 36.55 32.24
CA ILE A 20 -59.73 35.10 32.18
C ILE A 20 -59.36 34.67 30.77
N ILE A 21 -60.05 35.17 29.74
CA ILE A 21 -59.76 34.85 28.34
C ILE A 21 -58.38 35.37 27.95
N ILE A 22 -58.03 36.61 28.34
CA ILE A 22 -56.71 37.18 28.08
C ILE A 22 -55.61 36.38 28.78
N ALA A 23 -55.82 35.95 30.03
CA ALA A 23 -54.86 35.12 30.77
C ALA A 23 -54.67 33.74 30.11
N ALA A 24 -55.74 33.11 29.62
CA ALA A 24 -55.66 31.83 28.93
C ALA A 24 -54.90 31.95 27.60
N VAL A 25 -55.16 33.00 26.83
CA VAL A 25 -54.42 33.29 25.59
C VAL A 25 -52.95 33.55 25.88
N PHE A 26 -52.65 34.32 26.92
CA PHE A 26 -51.27 34.58 27.35
C PHE A 26 -50.53 33.31 27.78
N CYS A 27 -51.20 32.41 28.54
CA CYS A 27 -50.60 31.12 28.89
C CYS A 27 -50.34 30.25 27.65
N ALA A 28 -51.26 30.23 26.69
CA ALA A 28 -51.09 29.47 25.45
C ALA A 28 -49.94 30.01 24.59
N THR A 29 -49.78 31.33 24.48
CA THR A 29 -48.66 31.93 23.75
C THR A 29 -47.32 31.65 24.42
N VAL A 30 -47.24 31.75 25.74
CA VAL A 30 -46.01 31.43 26.49
C VAL A 30 -45.64 29.95 26.34
N ALA A 31 -46.62 29.04 26.41
CA ALA A 31 -46.38 27.62 26.20
C ALA A 31 -45.92 27.31 24.76
N GLY A 32 -46.52 27.97 23.77
CA GLY A 32 -46.11 27.84 22.36
C GLY A 32 -44.68 28.33 22.11
N VAL A 33 -44.31 29.48 22.68
CA VAL A 33 -42.94 30.01 22.57
C VAL A 33 -41.94 29.11 23.29
N ALA A 34 -42.26 28.64 24.50
CA ALA A 34 -41.40 27.71 25.22
C ALA A 34 -41.20 26.39 24.45
N GLY A 35 -42.27 25.85 23.87
CA GLY A 35 -42.20 24.66 23.01
C GLY A 35 -41.34 24.88 21.77
N TYR A 36 -41.52 26.01 21.07
CA TYR A 36 -40.70 26.37 19.91
C TYR A 36 -39.21 26.51 20.26
N VAL A 37 -38.91 27.12 21.41
CA VAL A 37 -37.55 27.26 21.91
C VAL A 37 -36.91 25.90 22.21
N VAL A 38 -37.63 25.00 22.88
CA VAL A 38 -37.12 23.64 23.15
C VAL A 38 -36.86 22.86 21.86
N VAL A 39 -37.76 22.92 20.88
CA VAL A 39 -37.59 22.24 19.59
C VAL A 39 -36.42 22.83 18.80
N SER A 40 -36.22 24.16 18.83
CA SER A 40 -35.10 24.80 18.14
C SER A 40 -33.74 24.55 18.80
N TYR A 41 -33.69 24.32 20.12
CA TYR A 41 -32.47 23.86 20.79
C TYR A 41 -32.21 22.36 20.57
N ALA A 42 -33.26 21.53 20.55
CA ALA A 42 -33.13 20.09 20.30
C ALA A 42 -32.71 19.77 18.85
N ASN A 43 -33.13 20.59 17.88
CA ASN A 43 -32.83 20.39 16.45
C ASN A 43 -31.57 21.14 15.97
N ARG A 44 -30.65 21.54 16.87
CA ARG A 44 -29.38 22.10 16.41
C ARG A 44 -28.54 20.97 15.78
N PRO A 45 -28.18 21.07 14.48
CA PRO A 45 -27.26 20.12 13.90
C PRO A 45 -25.94 20.19 14.68
N GLN A 46 -25.43 19.04 15.12
CA GLN A 46 -24.10 18.98 15.73
C GLN A 46 -23.08 19.43 14.70
N GLU A 47 -22.37 20.52 14.97
CA GLU A 47 -21.16 20.88 14.22
C GLU A 47 -20.14 19.78 14.46
N VAL A 48 -19.96 18.92 13.46
CA VAL A 48 -18.90 17.91 13.45
C VAL A 48 -17.59 18.65 13.34
N ASN A 49 -16.90 18.79 14.47
CA ASN A 49 -15.57 19.38 14.52
C ASN A 49 -14.57 18.38 13.95
N TYR A 50 -14.16 18.57 12.69
CA TYR A 50 -13.09 17.81 12.08
C TYR A 50 -11.77 18.22 12.76
N PRO A 51 -10.98 17.28 13.29
CA PRO A 51 -9.70 17.62 13.89
C PRO A 51 -8.83 18.35 12.88
N GLN A 52 -8.30 19.52 13.25
CA GLN A 52 -7.34 20.24 12.44
C GLN A 52 -6.08 19.38 12.30
N LEU A 53 -5.65 19.15 11.06
CA LEU A 53 -4.43 18.40 10.76
C LEU A 53 -3.23 19.31 11.03
N GLU A 54 -2.41 18.91 12.00
CA GLU A 54 -1.13 19.56 12.30
C GLU A 54 -0.05 18.97 11.37
N PRO A 55 0.74 19.79 10.67
CA PRO A 55 1.87 19.31 9.90
C PRO A 55 2.96 18.75 10.83
N GLU A 56 3.68 17.72 10.36
CA GLU A 56 4.78 17.12 11.11
C GLU A 56 5.96 18.12 11.24
N GLY A 57 6.67 18.07 12.38
CA GLY A 57 7.65 19.10 12.76
C GLY A 57 8.89 19.18 11.86
N ASN A 58 9.15 18.18 11.02
CA ASN A 58 10.26 18.15 10.07
C ASN A 58 9.83 18.45 8.63
N VAL A 59 8.57 18.83 8.39
CA VAL A 59 8.09 19.22 7.05
C VAL A 59 8.81 20.47 6.57
N ARG A 60 9.48 20.37 5.41
CA ARG A 60 10.14 21.48 4.72
C ARG A 60 9.39 21.81 3.44
N SER A 61 9.20 23.11 3.16
CA SER A 61 8.65 23.56 1.87
C SER A 61 9.71 23.50 0.78
N GLY A 62 9.41 22.81 -0.32
CA GLY A 62 10.28 22.65 -1.48
C GLY A 62 10.22 21.23 -2.03
N THR A 63 10.79 21.01 -3.21
CA THR A 63 11.09 19.66 -3.70
C THR A 63 12.49 19.26 -3.21
N LEU A 64 12.66 18.02 -2.76
CA LEU A 64 13.95 17.55 -2.24
C LEU A 64 15.10 17.70 -3.27
N SER A 65 14.81 17.71 -4.58
CA SER A 65 15.69 18.18 -5.68
C SER A 65 14.85 18.37 -6.97
N ASP A 66 15.50 18.81 -8.05
CA ASP A 66 14.94 18.96 -9.42
C ASP A 66 14.21 17.68 -9.89
N PRO A 67 12.89 17.72 -10.15
CA PRO A 67 12.10 16.55 -10.53
C PRO A 67 12.56 15.88 -11.81
N ALA A 68 13.06 16.64 -12.80
CA ALA A 68 13.36 16.10 -14.13
C ALA A 68 14.67 15.31 -14.17
N GLY A 69 15.75 15.84 -13.57
CA GLY A 69 17.04 15.16 -13.51
C GLY A 69 17.01 13.89 -12.65
N ARG A 70 16.26 13.91 -11.55
CA ARG A 70 16.13 12.74 -10.67
C ARG A 70 15.20 11.68 -11.24
N GLN A 71 14.14 12.03 -11.97
CA GLN A 71 13.25 11.02 -12.53
C GLN A 71 13.99 10.13 -13.53
N ALA A 72 14.80 10.70 -14.43
CA ALA A 72 15.61 9.92 -15.36
C ALA A 72 16.68 9.05 -14.64
N GLU A 73 17.28 9.56 -13.57
CA GLU A 73 18.23 8.80 -12.75
C GLU A 73 17.55 7.67 -11.96
N LEU A 74 16.37 7.92 -11.39
CA LEU A 74 15.56 6.94 -10.69
C LEU A 74 15.04 5.86 -11.65
N ASP A 75 14.56 6.27 -12.83
CA ASP A 75 14.10 5.36 -13.87
C ASP A 75 15.25 4.49 -14.34
N ALA A 76 16.46 5.05 -14.52
CA ALA A 76 17.66 4.29 -14.84
C ALA A 76 18.04 3.30 -13.71
N ILE A 77 17.92 3.69 -12.43
CA ILE A 77 18.16 2.78 -11.29
C ILE A 77 17.13 1.65 -11.26
N VAL A 78 15.86 1.96 -11.51
CA VAL A 78 14.77 0.97 -11.55
C VAL A 78 14.94 0.01 -12.72
N GLU A 79 15.24 0.54 -13.91
CA GLU A 79 15.52 -0.25 -15.12
C GLU A 79 16.75 -1.14 -14.93
N GLU A 80 17.84 -0.61 -14.36
CA GLU A 80 19.00 -1.41 -13.99
C GLU A 80 18.65 -2.50 -12.96
N GLY A 81 17.70 -2.25 -12.06
CA GLY A 81 17.24 -3.18 -11.04
C GLY A 81 16.21 -4.22 -11.49
N MET A 82 15.64 -4.10 -12.69
CA MET A 82 14.72 -5.10 -13.25
C MET A 82 15.51 -6.29 -13.80
N LEU A 83 15.48 -7.42 -13.08
CA LEU A 83 16.06 -8.67 -13.55
C LEU A 83 15.03 -9.50 -14.32
N THR A 84 15.26 -9.73 -15.60
CA THR A 84 14.43 -10.62 -16.44
C THR A 84 15.21 -11.89 -16.76
N PHE A 85 14.62 -13.06 -16.50
CA PHE A 85 15.23 -14.37 -16.76
C PHE A 85 14.16 -15.43 -17.05
N SER A 86 14.56 -16.51 -17.69
CA SER A 86 13.75 -17.73 -17.84
C SER A 86 14.50 -18.92 -17.26
N ILE A 87 13.77 -19.85 -16.65
CA ILE A 87 14.30 -21.13 -16.12
C ILE A 87 13.17 -22.17 -16.13
N ASN A 88 13.51 -23.43 -16.39
CA ASN A 88 12.59 -24.53 -16.22
C ASN A 88 12.22 -24.70 -14.74
N ALA A 89 10.94 -24.58 -14.41
CA ALA A 89 10.44 -24.76 -13.04
C ALA A 89 10.41 -26.25 -12.63
N THR A 90 10.47 -27.17 -13.59
CA THR A 90 10.42 -28.62 -13.37
C THR A 90 11.50 -29.33 -14.18
N PRO A 91 12.80 -29.10 -13.89
CA PRO A 91 13.87 -29.81 -14.55
C PRO A 91 13.85 -31.30 -14.20
N VAL A 92 14.28 -32.11 -15.15
CA VAL A 92 14.28 -33.56 -15.13
C VAL A 92 15.68 -34.05 -15.48
N MET A 93 16.14 -35.04 -14.72
CA MET A 93 17.36 -35.81 -14.98
C MET A 93 16.97 -37.28 -15.26
N GLU A 94 17.61 -37.89 -16.26
CA GLU A 94 17.41 -39.31 -16.56
C GLU A 94 17.91 -40.22 -15.43
N ASP A 95 19.02 -39.84 -14.79
CA ASP A 95 19.54 -40.48 -13.58
C ASP A 95 20.32 -39.44 -12.75
N GLY A 96 20.81 -39.85 -11.56
CA GLY A 96 21.55 -38.97 -10.65
C GLY A 96 22.86 -38.39 -11.18
N LYS A 97 23.33 -38.81 -12.37
CA LYS A 97 24.59 -38.39 -13.00
C LYS A 97 24.36 -37.68 -14.33
N ALA A 98 23.18 -37.83 -14.92
CA ALA A 98 22.75 -37.20 -16.15
C ALA A 98 22.67 -35.68 -16.03
N GLU A 99 22.51 -35.01 -17.17
CA GLU A 99 22.28 -33.57 -17.19
C GLU A 99 20.81 -33.25 -16.90
N ALA A 100 20.57 -32.19 -16.13
CA ALA A 100 19.24 -31.63 -15.91
C ALA A 100 18.91 -30.63 -17.02
N ASN A 101 17.69 -30.67 -17.56
CA ASN A 101 17.20 -29.67 -18.53
C ASN A 101 16.77 -28.36 -17.83
N LEU A 102 17.75 -27.56 -17.42
CA LEU A 102 17.53 -26.32 -16.68
C LEU A 102 16.86 -25.20 -17.50
N LEU A 103 17.09 -25.16 -18.82
CA LEU A 103 16.53 -24.15 -19.73
C LEU A 103 16.67 -22.71 -19.20
N ILE A 104 17.86 -22.38 -18.69
CA ILE A 104 18.16 -21.04 -18.18
C ILE A 104 18.43 -20.13 -19.37
N GLU A 105 17.77 -18.98 -19.44
CA GLU A 105 17.97 -18.02 -20.54
C GLU A 105 18.09 -16.60 -19.99
N ASN A 106 19.07 -15.86 -20.53
CA ASN A 106 19.19 -14.43 -20.37
C ASN A 106 18.65 -13.73 -21.63
N PRO A 107 17.41 -13.20 -21.61
CA PRO A 107 16.79 -12.62 -22.81
C PRO A 107 17.53 -11.36 -23.28
N PRO A 108 17.43 -10.99 -24.58
CA PRO A 108 18.10 -9.82 -25.14
C PRO A 108 17.74 -8.50 -24.43
N ASP A 109 16.51 -8.42 -23.91
CA ASP A 109 15.99 -7.22 -23.24
C ASP A 109 16.57 -7.04 -21.82
N ASN A 110 17.23 -8.05 -21.26
CA ASN A 110 17.89 -7.91 -19.97
C ASN A 110 19.24 -7.20 -20.18
N GLY A 111 19.38 -5.95 -19.73
CA GLY A 111 20.61 -5.18 -19.87
C GLY A 111 21.79 -5.64 -18.99
N ASN A 112 21.63 -6.75 -18.29
CA ASN A 112 22.54 -7.25 -17.26
C ASN A 112 23.01 -8.67 -17.56
N ARG A 113 24.21 -9.00 -17.10
CA ARG A 113 24.64 -10.41 -17.03
C ARG A 113 24.30 -10.99 -15.67
N PHE A 114 24.10 -12.30 -15.57
CA PHE A 114 23.88 -12.94 -14.27
C PHE A 114 24.56 -14.29 -14.13
N THR A 115 24.79 -14.70 -12.90
CA THR A 115 25.16 -16.09 -12.54
C THR A 115 23.98 -16.77 -11.84
N VAL A 116 23.85 -18.09 -11.99
CA VAL A 116 22.79 -18.88 -11.35
C VAL A 116 23.41 -19.87 -10.37
N THR A 117 22.87 -19.90 -9.15
CA THR A 117 23.19 -20.90 -8.14
C THR A 117 21.91 -21.63 -7.75
N ILE A 118 21.88 -22.96 -7.88
CA ILE A 118 20.74 -23.77 -7.45
C ILE A 118 21.11 -24.49 -6.16
N SER A 119 20.27 -24.31 -5.14
CA SER A 119 20.43 -24.94 -3.84
C SER A 119 19.17 -25.70 -3.45
N ARG A 120 19.33 -26.78 -2.70
CA ARG A 120 18.22 -27.54 -2.13
C ARG A 120 17.55 -26.76 -1.00
N GLU A 121 16.22 -26.72 -0.98
CA GLU A 121 15.48 -26.01 0.07
C GLU A 121 15.53 -26.73 1.43
N ASP A 122 15.69 -28.06 1.44
CA ASP A 122 15.68 -28.86 2.67
C ASP A 122 17.04 -28.88 3.39
N THR A 123 18.15 -28.93 2.65
CA THR A 123 19.50 -28.98 3.23
C THR A 123 20.28 -27.67 3.09
N GLY A 124 19.89 -26.79 2.16
CA GLY A 124 20.69 -25.62 1.76
C GLY A 124 21.92 -25.97 0.92
N GLU A 125 22.11 -27.24 0.55
CA GLU A 125 23.23 -27.70 -0.26
C GLU A 125 23.16 -27.11 -1.66
N VAL A 126 24.25 -26.49 -2.12
CA VAL A 126 24.39 -26.02 -3.49
C VAL A 126 24.67 -27.22 -4.39
N ILE A 127 23.78 -27.44 -5.36
CA ILE A 127 23.82 -28.59 -6.27
C ILE A 127 24.26 -28.19 -7.68
N TYR A 128 24.27 -26.90 -7.98
CA TYR A 128 24.72 -26.37 -9.27
C TYR A 128 25.14 -24.91 -9.14
N GLN A 129 26.25 -24.55 -9.77
CA GLN A 129 26.67 -23.17 -9.97
C GLN A 129 27.10 -22.91 -11.41
N SER A 130 26.49 -21.93 -12.06
CA SER A 130 26.83 -21.54 -13.43
C SER A 130 27.99 -20.54 -13.49
N GLY A 131 28.59 -20.41 -14.68
CA GLY A 131 29.29 -19.17 -15.07
C GLY A 131 28.31 -18.01 -15.27
N TYR A 132 28.80 -16.85 -15.71
CA TYR A 132 27.93 -15.74 -16.08
C TYR A 132 27.26 -16.01 -17.44
N LEU A 133 26.04 -15.54 -17.61
CA LEU A 133 25.33 -15.48 -18.88
C LEU A 133 25.17 -14.02 -19.26
N ASP A 134 25.75 -13.62 -20.40
CA ASP A 134 25.42 -12.35 -21.04
C ASP A 134 24.04 -12.42 -21.71
N PRO A 135 23.44 -11.27 -22.10
CA PRO A 135 22.20 -11.27 -22.85
C PRO A 135 22.32 -12.12 -24.13
N GLU A 136 21.21 -12.75 -24.53
CA GLU A 136 21.13 -13.73 -25.64
C GLU A 136 21.91 -15.03 -25.41
N GLN A 137 22.30 -15.33 -24.17
CA GLN A 137 22.92 -16.61 -23.81
C GLN A 137 21.98 -17.48 -22.98
N TYR A 138 22.16 -18.79 -23.12
CA TYR A 138 21.32 -19.77 -22.45
C TYR A 138 22.11 -21.03 -22.06
N ILE A 139 21.56 -21.76 -21.09
CA ILE A 139 22.00 -23.09 -20.66
C ILE A 139 20.79 -24.01 -20.81
N GLU A 140 20.81 -24.83 -21.85
CA GLU A 140 19.73 -25.79 -22.11
C GLU A 140 19.75 -26.93 -21.08
N LYS A 141 20.92 -27.53 -20.90
CA LYS A 141 21.17 -28.62 -19.95
C LYS A 141 22.47 -28.40 -19.19
N ALA A 142 22.53 -28.90 -17.96
CA ALA A 142 23.77 -28.90 -17.18
C ALA A 142 23.84 -30.11 -16.25
N ARG A 143 25.05 -30.62 -16.04
CA ARG A 143 25.33 -31.61 -14.99
C ARG A 143 25.37 -30.92 -13.63
N LEU A 144 24.82 -31.58 -12.61
CA LEU A 144 24.90 -31.12 -11.23
C LEU A 144 26.27 -31.40 -10.62
N ASP A 145 26.64 -30.60 -9.62
CA ASP A 145 27.89 -30.74 -8.86
C ASP A 145 27.83 -31.90 -7.85
N VAL A 146 26.64 -32.44 -7.60
CA VAL A 146 26.38 -33.57 -6.70
C VAL A 146 25.56 -34.66 -7.40
N GLU A 147 25.80 -35.92 -7.02
CA GLU A 147 24.95 -37.04 -7.48
C GLU A 147 23.71 -37.13 -6.57
N LEU A 148 22.52 -37.09 -7.16
CA LEU A 148 21.26 -37.17 -6.45
C LEU A 148 20.58 -38.53 -6.69
N PRO A 149 20.08 -39.23 -5.66
CA PRO A 149 19.23 -40.40 -5.85
C PRO A 149 17.94 -40.07 -6.61
N ALA A 150 17.29 -41.08 -7.19
CA ALA A 150 15.97 -40.93 -7.80
C ALA A 150 14.96 -40.35 -6.78
N GLY A 151 14.20 -39.34 -7.19
CA GLY A 151 13.30 -38.61 -6.30
C GLY A 151 12.94 -37.22 -6.78
N GLU A 152 12.25 -36.47 -5.92
CA GLU A 152 11.82 -35.10 -6.14
C GLU A 152 12.49 -34.17 -5.13
N TYR A 153 13.04 -33.05 -5.61
CA TYR A 153 13.81 -32.13 -4.80
C TYR A 153 13.31 -30.70 -4.99
N GLY A 154 12.79 -30.09 -3.92
CA GLY A 154 12.51 -28.65 -3.90
C GLY A 154 13.82 -27.86 -3.87
N CYS A 155 13.97 -26.90 -4.79
CA CYS A 155 15.19 -26.13 -4.95
C CYS A 155 14.89 -24.63 -5.12
N LEU A 156 15.88 -23.83 -4.75
CA LEU A 156 15.91 -22.39 -4.94
C LEU A 156 17.05 -22.03 -5.91
N ALA A 157 16.69 -21.51 -7.08
CA ALA A 157 17.61 -20.92 -8.04
C ALA A 157 17.79 -19.44 -7.72
N SER A 158 18.99 -19.02 -7.37
CA SER A 158 19.37 -17.62 -7.12
C SER A 158 20.09 -17.05 -8.34
N PHE A 159 19.63 -15.90 -8.82
CA PHE A 159 20.19 -15.18 -9.95
C PHE A 159 20.87 -13.92 -9.44
N ASP A 160 22.19 -13.87 -9.51
CA ASP A 160 22.97 -12.69 -9.14
C ASP A 160 23.26 -11.86 -10.38
N ALA A 161 22.72 -10.65 -10.45
CA ALA A 161 22.94 -9.73 -11.56
C ALA A 161 24.17 -8.86 -11.38
N TYR A 162 24.85 -8.64 -12.50
CA TYR A 162 26.00 -7.77 -12.60
C TYR A 162 25.89 -6.90 -13.83
N ARG A 163 26.43 -5.68 -13.72
CA ARG A 163 26.53 -4.74 -14.81
C ARG A 163 27.60 -5.20 -15.80
N ILE A 164 27.27 -5.24 -17.09
CA ILE A 164 28.17 -5.80 -18.12
C ILE A 164 29.50 -5.04 -18.23
N ARG A 165 29.48 -3.70 -18.07
CA ARG A 165 30.66 -2.84 -18.31
C ARG A 165 31.81 -3.04 -17.32
N ASP A 166 31.50 -3.36 -16.06
CA ASP A 166 32.45 -3.35 -14.93
C ASP A 166 32.25 -4.52 -13.95
N ASN A 167 31.30 -5.42 -14.22
CA ASN A 167 30.88 -6.51 -13.34
C ASN A 167 30.42 -6.04 -11.94
N ALA A 168 29.98 -4.79 -11.79
CA ALA A 168 29.43 -4.32 -10.53
C ALA A 168 28.14 -5.09 -10.20
N TYR A 169 28.07 -5.64 -8.99
CA TYR A 169 26.87 -6.33 -8.51
C TYR A 169 25.69 -5.35 -8.40
N ILE A 170 24.55 -5.76 -8.94
CA ILE A 170 23.32 -4.95 -8.98
C ILE A 170 22.32 -5.46 -7.95
N GLY A 171 22.09 -6.77 -7.92
CA GLY A 171 21.06 -7.36 -7.07
C GLY A 171 20.89 -8.85 -7.30
N ARG A 172 19.98 -9.43 -6.53
CA ARG A 172 19.64 -10.86 -6.57
C ARG A 172 18.15 -11.05 -6.73
N ALA A 173 17.78 -11.95 -7.63
CA ALA A 173 16.44 -12.54 -7.68
C ALA A 173 16.52 -14.03 -7.32
N ALA A 174 15.38 -14.61 -6.98
CA ALA A 174 15.29 -16.05 -6.75
C ALA A 174 14.01 -16.64 -7.34
N ALA A 175 14.09 -17.86 -7.83
CA ALA A 175 12.97 -18.64 -8.32
C ALA A 175 12.98 -20.03 -7.68
N ARG A 176 11.80 -20.53 -7.32
CA ARG A 176 11.64 -21.91 -6.85
C ARG A 176 11.44 -22.84 -8.03
N LEU A 177 12.02 -24.02 -7.94
CA LEU A 177 11.83 -25.10 -8.91
C LEU A 177 11.79 -26.45 -8.19
N THR A 178 11.22 -27.46 -8.84
CA THR A 178 11.21 -28.84 -8.37
C THR A 178 12.00 -29.70 -9.34
N LEU A 179 13.15 -30.21 -8.91
CA LEU A 179 13.99 -31.10 -9.70
C LEU A 179 13.51 -32.54 -9.55
N TYR A 180 13.33 -33.22 -10.67
CA TYR A 180 12.94 -34.62 -10.75
C TYR A 180 14.11 -35.48 -11.24
N VAL A 181 14.51 -36.47 -10.46
CA VAL A 181 15.53 -37.46 -10.85
C VAL A 181 14.85 -38.80 -11.08
N GLN A 182 14.96 -39.32 -12.30
CA GLN A 182 14.39 -40.60 -12.69
C GLN A 182 15.25 -41.79 -12.21
N GLN A 183 14.75 -43.01 -12.43
CA GLN A 183 15.37 -44.27 -11.99
C GLN A 183 16.36 -44.83 -13.01
#